data_AF-A0A1G2HXI9-F1
#
_entry.id   AF-A0A1G2HXI9-F1
#
_cell.length_a   1.000
_cell.length_b   1.000
_cell.length_c   1.000
_cell.angle_alpha   90.00
_cell.angle_beta   90.00
_cell.angle_gamma   90.00
#
_symmetry.space_group_name_H-M   'P 1'
#
loop_
_entity.id
_entity.type
_entity.pdbx_description
1 polymer ?
#
loop_
_entity_poly.entity_id
_entity_poly.type
_entity_poly.pdbx_seq_one_letter_code
_entity_poly.pdbx_strand_id
1 'polypeptide(L)'
;MHKKLVTSSVFVILLALPFVVFAINISGTPGGGLSIVNIIDRAFSKLLWPLFAGFAVIMFIFAGFLFLSSKGDPAKITLARDSVTWGAIGVIVALISVSIPFIIKTALGV
;
A
#
# COMPACT_ATOMS: atom_id res chain seq x y z
N MET A 1 -24.83 -8.67 9.89
CA MET A 1 -24.00 -9.81 9.43
C MET A 1 -22.76 -9.41 8.59
N HIS A 2 -22.72 -8.20 8.01
CA HIS A 2 -21.63 -7.67 7.17
C HIS A 2 -20.32 -7.30 7.92
N LYS A 3 -20.36 -7.10 9.25
CA LYS A 3 -19.15 -6.81 10.05
C LYS A 3 -18.14 -7.96 10.05
N LYS A 4 -18.62 -9.22 10.01
CA LYS A 4 -17.77 -10.41 10.05
C LYS A 4 -16.91 -10.57 8.79
N LEU A 5 -17.41 -10.12 7.63
CA LEU A 5 -16.66 -10.12 6.37
C LEU A 5 -15.51 -9.11 6.40
N VAL A 6 -15.77 -7.88 6.88
CA VAL A 6 -14.73 -6.85 7.03
C VAL A 6 -13.69 -7.28 8.06
N THR A 7 -14.10 -7.83 9.20
CA THR A 7 -13.18 -8.33 10.23
C THR A 7 -12.34 -9.51 9.70
N SER A 8 -12.91 -10.43 8.91
CA SER A 8 -12.14 -11.51 8.29
C SER A 8 -11.11 -11.02 7.27
N SER A 9 -11.45 -10.05 6.42
CA SER A 9 -10.47 -9.47 5.47
C SER A 9 -9.33 -8.75 6.19
N VAL A 10 -9.63 -7.98 7.24
CA VAL A 10 -8.61 -7.32 8.08
C VAL A 10 -7.71 -8.34 8.77
N PHE A 11 -8.27 -9.47 9.23
CA PHE A 11 -7.51 -10.52 9.88
C PHE A 11 -6.56 -11.23 8.90
N VAL A 12 -6.99 -11.48 7.65
CA VAL A 12 -6.13 -12.04 6.60
C VAL A 12 -4.98 -11.10 6.24
N ILE A 13 -5.22 -9.79 6.21
CA ILE A 13 -4.18 -8.78 5.97
C ILE A 13 -3.17 -8.77 7.13
N LEU A 14 -3.65 -8.79 8.38
CA LEU A 14 -2.79 -8.83 9.56
C LEU A 14 -1.91 -10.09 9.60
N LEU A 15 -2.46 -11.22 9.16
CA LEU A 15 -1.75 -12.51 9.08
C LEU A 15 -0.81 -12.58 7.87
N ALA A 16 -1.06 -11.79 6.81
CA ALA A 16 -0.18 -11.66 5.65
C ALA A 16 1.04 -10.76 5.90
N LEU A 17 0.96 -9.81 6.85
CA LEU A 17 2.08 -8.93 7.23
C LEU A 17 3.39 -9.67 7.53
N PRO A 18 3.44 -10.74 8.34
CA PRO A 18 4.68 -11.47 8.59
C PRO A 18 5.27 -12.07 7.30
N PHE A 19 4.46 -12.52 6.35
CA PHE A 19 4.95 -13.08 5.08
C PHE A 19 5.64 -12.02 4.20
N VAL A 20 5.18 -10.77 4.22
CA VAL A 20 5.85 -9.65 3.52
C VAL A 20 7.20 -9.34 4.15
N VAL A 21 7.31 -9.45 5.48
CA VAL A 21 8.58 -9.26 6.21
C VAL A 21 9.59 -10.37 5.87
N PHE A 22 9.17 -11.64 5.77
CA PHE A 22 10.07 -12.74 5.43
C PHE A 22 10.54 -12.74 3.96
N ALA A 23 9.86 -12.04 3.05
CA ALA A 23 10.30 -11.85 1.67
C ALA A 23 11.32 -10.71 1.50
N ILE A 24 11.65 -9.99 2.58
CA ILE A 24 12.80 -9.09 2.62
C ILE A 24 14.08 -9.92 2.53
N ASN A 25 14.51 -10.18 1.29
CA ASN A 25 15.91 -10.49 1.03
C ASN A 25 16.69 -9.21 1.22
N ILE A 26 17.30 -9.07 2.41
CA ILE A 26 18.33 -8.09 2.69
C ILE A 26 19.56 -8.55 1.91
N SER A 27 19.58 -8.32 0.59
CA SER A 27 20.78 -8.48 -0.22
C SER A 27 21.75 -7.39 0.22
N GLY A 28 22.48 -7.71 1.28
CA GLY A 28 23.65 -7.04 1.82
C GLY A 28 24.40 -8.16 2.49
N THR A 29 25.64 -8.36 2.07
CA THR A 29 26.54 -9.29 2.75
C THR A 29 26.47 -9.05 4.26
N PRO A 30 26.40 -10.10 5.11
CA PRO A 30 26.56 -9.92 6.54
C PRO A 30 27.92 -9.25 6.76
N GLY A 31 27.93 -7.97 7.16
CA GLY A 31 29.14 -7.15 7.31
C GLY A 31 29.38 -6.07 6.24
N GLY A 32 28.55 -5.94 5.20
CA GLY A 32 28.70 -4.89 4.18
C GLY A 32 27.96 -3.60 4.53
N GLY A 33 28.62 -2.70 5.26
CA GLY A 33 28.31 -1.26 5.35
C GLY A 33 26.89 -0.89 5.77
N LEU A 34 26.72 -0.57 7.06
CA LEU A 34 25.58 0.16 7.62
C LEU A 34 25.53 1.59 7.09
N SER A 35 25.37 1.75 5.77
CA SER A 35 25.09 3.04 5.16
C SER A 35 23.61 3.30 5.30
N ILE A 36 23.25 4.43 5.91
CA ILE A 36 21.87 4.87 6.18
C ILE A 36 21.01 4.77 4.92
N VAL A 37 21.62 4.99 3.76
CA VAL A 37 21.04 4.86 2.41
C VAL A 37 20.45 3.47 2.15
N ASN A 38 21.17 2.40 2.51
CA ASN A 38 20.75 1.03 2.26
C ASN A 38 19.55 0.62 3.14
N ILE A 39 19.44 1.22 4.34
CA ILE A 39 18.32 1.00 5.24
C ILE A 39 17.08 1.71 4.69
N ILE A 40 17.24 2.96 4.22
CA ILE A 40 16.17 3.75 3.60
C ILE A 40 15.66 3.02 2.34
N ASP A 41 16.54 2.59 1.45
CA ASP A 41 16.14 1.89 0.23
C ASP A 41 15.39 0.59 0.52
N ARG A 42 15.87 -0.21 1.47
CA ARG A 42 15.19 -1.45 1.85
C ARG A 42 13.82 -1.16 2.48
N ALA A 43 13.72 -0.17 3.37
CA ALA A 43 12.47 0.19 4.00
C ALA A 43 11.44 0.69 2.97
N PHE A 44 11.83 1.59 2.08
CA PHE A 44 10.91 2.14 1.07
C PHE A 44 10.52 1.10 0.01
N SER A 45 11.49 0.40 -0.59
CA SER A 45 11.20 -0.52 -1.70
C SER A 45 10.65 -1.87 -1.27
N LYS A 46 11.04 -2.41 -0.11
CA LYS A 46 10.62 -3.76 0.31
C LYS A 46 9.47 -3.76 1.31
N LEU A 47 9.27 -2.69 2.08
CA LEU A 47 8.18 -2.63 3.05
C LEU A 47 7.07 -1.69 2.57
N LEU A 48 7.41 -0.45 2.23
CA LEU A 48 6.41 0.59 1.95
C LEU A 48 5.66 0.34 0.62
N TRP A 49 6.38 0.01 -0.45
CA TRP A 49 5.78 -0.23 -1.77
C TRP A 49 4.79 -1.41 -1.81
N PRO A 50 5.15 -2.62 -1.37
CA PRO A 50 4.19 -3.74 -1.37
C PRO A 50 3.04 -3.54 -0.38
N LEU A 51 3.28 -2.87 0.76
CA LEU A 51 2.21 -2.54 1.71
C LEU A 51 1.20 -1.56 1.09
N PHE A 52 1.68 -0.52 0.42
CA PHE A 52 0.83 0.43 -0.30
C PHE A 52 0.06 -0.26 -1.42
N ALA A 53 0.73 -1.07 -2.25
CA ALA A 53 0.09 -1.80 -3.34
C ALA A 53 -1.00 -2.76 -2.82
N GLY A 54 -0.72 -3.50 -1.75
CA GLY A 54 -1.70 -4.36 -1.09
C GLY A 54 -2.90 -3.57 -0.59
N PHE A 55 -2.66 -2.49 0.15
CA PHE A 55 -3.72 -1.62 0.67
C PHE A 55 -4.59 -1.00 -0.43
N ALA A 56 -3.96 -0.52 -1.50
CA ALA A 56 -4.66 0.04 -2.66
C ALA A 56 -5.62 -0.98 -3.28
N VAL A 57 -5.17 -2.22 -3.52
CA VAL A 57 -6.00 -3.30 -4.07
C VAL A 57 -7.23 -3.56 -3.20
N ILE A 58 -7.06 -3.63 -1.88
CA ILE A 58 -8.16 -3.87 -0.94
C ILE A 58 -9.20 -2.73 -0.99
N MET A 59 -8.73 -1.47 -1.05
CA MET A 59 -9.61 -0.30 -1.16
C MET A 59 -10.39 -0.29 -2.47
N PHE A 60 -9.76 -0.66 -3.60
CA PHE A 60 -10.45 -0.79 -4.87
C PHE A 60 -11.49 -1.92 -4.89
N ILE A 61 -11.19 -3.05 -4.26
CA ILE A 61 -12.15 -4.15 -4.11
C ILE A 61 -13.36 -3.68 -3.28
N PHE A 62 -13.12 -2.99 -2.17
CA PHE A 62 -14.19 -2.45 -1.33
C PHE A 62 -15.06 -1.44 -2.07
N ALA A 63 -14.45 -0.54 -2.84
CA ALA A 63 -15.15 0.40 -3.72
C ALA A 63 -16.05 -0.32 -4.75
N GLY A 64 -15.54 -1.40 -5.37
CA GLY A 64 -16.30 -2.21 -6.31
C GLY A 64 -17.51 -2.90 -5.68
N PHE A 65 -17.36 -3.49 -4.48
CA PHE A 65 -18.47 -4.07 -3.73
C PHE A 65 -19.52 -3.02 -3.33
N LEU A 66 -19.08 -1.82 -2.95
CA LEU A 66 -19.97 -0.72 -2.61
C LEU A 66 -20.79 -0.28 -3.84
N PHE A 67 -20.15 -0.19 -5.01
CA PHE A 67 -20.81 0.14 -6.27
C PHE A 67 -21.88 -0.90 -6.63
N LEU A 68 -21.55 -2.20 -6.55
CA LEU A 68 -22.46 -3.29 -6.87
C LEU A 68 -23.62 -3.44 -5.86
N SER A 69 -23.37 -3.16 -4.58
CA SER A 69 -24.38 -3.27 -3.52
C SER A 69 -25.36 -2.10 -3.47
N SER A 70 -25.09 -1.01 -4.20
CA SER A 70 -25.85 0.23 -4.10
C SER A 70 -27.28 0.16 -4.62
N LYS A 71 -27.65 -0.83 -5.45
CA LYS A 71 -29.04 -1.12 -5.91
C LYS A 71 -29.92 0.11 -6.25
N GLY A 72 -29.33 1.21 -6.75
CA GLY A 72 -30.06 2.43 -7.11
C GLY A 72 -30.21 3.49 -6.01
N ASP A 73 -29.65 3.28 -4.80
CA ASP A 73 -29.60 4.30 -3.75
C ASP A 73 -28.56 5.39 -4.11
N PRO A 74 -28.98 6.64 -4.36
CA PRO A 74 -28.09 7.70 -4.81
C PRO A 74 -26.99 8.01 -3.80
N ALA A 75 -27.23 7.84 -2.50
CA ALA A 75 -26.22 8.12 -1.47
C ALA A 75 -25.05 7.14 -1.55
N LYS A 76 -25.34 5.86 -1.78
CA LYS A 76 -24.31 4.81 -1.87
C LYS A 76 -23.56 4.84 -3.20
N ILE A 77 -24.23 5.24 -4.28
CA ILE A 77 -23.59 5.45 -5.58
C ILE A 77 -22.59 6.59 -5.51
N THR A 78 -22.93 7.71 -4.87
CA THR A 78 -22.00 8.83 -4.66
C THR A 78 -20.81 8.40 -3.82
N LEU A 79 -21.04 7.69 -2.71
CA LEU A 79 -19.95 7.20 -1.84
C LEU A 79 -19.03 6.23 -2.59
N ALA A 80 -19.59 5.36 -3.44
CA ALA A 80 -18.80 4.46 -4.28
C ALA A 80 -17.96 5.23 -5.32
N ARG A 81 -18.54 6.25 -5.98
CA ARG A 81 -17.80 7.10 -6.91
C ARG A 81 -16.66 7.83 -6.23
N ASP A 82 -16.93 8.46 -5.10
CA ASP A 82 -15.92 9.19 -4.33
C ASP A 82 -14.79 8.24 -3.90
N SER A 83 -15.11 7.02 -3.47
CA SER A 83 -14.11 6.03 -3.08
C SER A 83 -13.18 5.63 -4.24
N VAL A 84 -13.71 5.50 -5.46
CA VAL A 84 -12.91 5.22 -6.66
C VAL A 84 -12.07 6.43 -7.06
N THR A 85 -12.64 7.64 -7.00
CA THR A 85 -11.92 8.88 -7.32
C THR A 85 -10.76 9.11 -6.36
N TRP A 86 -10.98 8.98 -5.05
CA TRP A 86 -9.92 9.07 -4.05
C TRP A 86 -8.90 7.93 -4.17
N GLY A 87 -9.33 6.72 -4.50
CA GLY A 87 -8.44 5.60 -4.81
C GLY A 87 -7.53 5.90 -6.01
N ALA A 88 -8.08 6.44 -7.09
CA ALA A 88 -7.31 6.83 -8.28
C ALA A 88 -6.31 7.96 -7.97
N ILE A 89 -6.72 8.98 -7.21
CA ILE A 89 -5.82 10.05 -6.76
C ILE A 89 -4.67 9.47 -5.93
N GLY A 90 -4.96 8.54 -5.01
CA GLY A 90 -3.94 7.88 -4.20
C GLY A 90 -2.89 7.14 -5.04
N VAL A 91 -3.31 6.45 -6.10
CA VAL A 91 -2.38 5.78 -7.03
C VAL A 91 -1.52 6.80 -7.77
N ILE A 92 -2.10 7.89 -8.27
CA ILE A 92 -1.36 8.95 -8.96
C ILE A 92 -0.29 9.55 -8.04
N VAL A 93 -0.66 9.87 -6.80
CA VAL A 93 0.28 10.41 -5.80
C VAL A 93 1.40 9.41 -5.50
N ALA A 94 1.08 8.12 -5.38
CA ALA A 94 2.09 7.09 -5.14
C ALA A 94 3.08 6.94 -6.31
N LEU A 95 2.62 7.07 -7.55
CA LEU A 95 3.50 7.08 -8.73
C LEU A 95 4.47 8.26 -8.69
N ILE A 96 4.01 9.44 -8.30
CA ILE A 96 4.86 10.64 -8.15
C ILE A 96 5.86 10.45 -7.00
N SER A 97 5.45 9.77 -5.93
CA SER A 97 6.26 9.55 -4.74
C SER A 97 7.50 8.66 -4.99
N VAL A 98 7.58 7.96 -6.12
CA VAL A 98 8.74 7.13 -6.50
C VAL A 98 10.02 7.96 -6.64
N SER A 99 9.92 9.28 -6.84
CA SER A 99 11.08 10.17 -6.90
C SER A 99 11.69 10.53 -5.55
N ILE A 100 10.98 10.34 -4.43
CA ILE A 100 11.45 10.75 -3.10
C ILE A 100 12.75 10.04 -2.66
N PRO A 101 12.90 8.71 -2.81
CA PRO A 101 14.13 8.02 -2.46
C PRO A 101 15.35 8.53 -3.23
N PHE A 102 15.16 8.97 -4.48
CA PHE A 102 16.22 9.55 -5.29
C PHE A 102 16.70 10.89 -4.73
N ILE A 103 15.77 11.78 -4.36
CA ILE A 103 16.08 13.09 -3.76
C ILE A 103 16.83 12.91 -2.44
N ILE A 104 16.43 11.94 -1.61
CA ILE A 104 17.08 11.66 -0.32
C ILE A 104 18.53 11.20 -0.53
N LYS A 105 18.82 10.36 -1.54
CA LYS A 105 20.19 9.95 -1.88
C LYS A 105 21.04 11.15 -2.29
N THR A 106 20.54 11.94 -3.23
CA THR A 106 21.23 13.14 -3.70
C THR A 106 21.50 14.14 -2.58
N ALA A 107 20.54 14.35 -1.66
CA ALA A 107 20.70 15.26 -0.52
C ALA A 107 21.74 14.76 0.50
N LEU A 108 21.90 13.44 0.64
CA LEU A 108 22.91 12.82 1.51
C LEU A 108 24.29 12.70 0.84
N GLY A 109 24.46 13.15 -0.40
CA GLY A 109 25.75 13.17 -1.11
C GLY A 109 26.26 11.79 -1.50
N VAL A 110 25.35 10.83 -1.69
CA VAL A 110 25.59 9.39 -1.90
C VAL A 110 24.80 8.86 -3.09
#